data_AF-V5AU25-F1
#
_entry.id   AF-V5AU25-F1
#
_cell.length_a   1.000
_cell.length_b   1.000
_cell.length_c   1.000
_cell.angle_alpha   90.00
_cell.angle_beta   90.00
_cell.angle_gamma   90.00
#
_symmetry.space_group_name_H-M   'P 1'
#
loop_
_entity.id
_entity.type
_entity.pdbx_description
1 polymer ?
#
loop_
_entity_poly.entity_id
_entity_poly.type
_entity_poly.pdbx_seq_one_letter_code
_entity_poly.pdbx_strand_id
1 'polypeptide(L)'
;MFSLDELEEQVLMFLDVFGNALTRDTTSAQSRSVSQRLLRVLRNEEGELARLVSFTEMKSKERDFVEEQIVHWTFDTSQAKVEDSWLRRLRHEMAERYDNRDNIIDWDFNFYLCDYTNLIKFAEYRTWRNTGIAFDATHINPRRGFTYNYEVPNKTLCHFNAKGIGTFLGDMKNGPFFAFGAQTANTHIRAKTIDGTCKYGNGVVSMHNVRAWLYGLLTGQSWPWSDHAFAWDDPANYNYLPPGTPNDVAHQAVLPDVRFHFIGLDFTRFMQHIREKKNKRFDLAFVGTSCTQLMSPEFFEVAMARNAVVVAETAKFVIDARDGAKSAFVNKIRELARAANWEQNDVLTDLLHVDQPEPPKVDDNSSNMKTQKMALERHQMPYQLALTRSARAPDT
;
A
#
# COMPACT_ATOMS: atom_id res chain seq x y z
N MET A 1 18.29 21.21 -4.01
CA MET A 1 17.62 21.32 -5.33
C MET A 1 16.87 20.01 -5.52
N PHE A 2 15.58 19.99 -5.86
CA PHE A 2 14.94 18.79 -6.38
C PHE A 2 14.39 19.15 -7.76
N SER A 3 14.83 18.49 -8.81
CA SER A 3 14.21 18.55 -10.12
C SER A 3 13.02 17.60 -10.17
N LEU A 4 12.14 17.76 -11.16
CA LEU A 4 11.08 16.77 -11.40
C LEU A 4 11.63 15.40 -11.77
N ASP A 5 12.81 15.35 -12.39
CA ASP A 5 13.52 14.10 -12.67
C ASP A 5 14.05 13.45 -11.38
N GLU A 6 14.54 14.24 -10.43
CA GLU A 6 14.94 13.76 -9.10
C GLU A 6 13.72 13.26 -8.31
N LEU A 7 12.60 13.99 -8.33
CA LEU A 7 11.33 13.55 -7.73
C LEU A 7 10.88 12.22 -8.37
N GLU A 8 10.93 12.11 -9.69
CA GLU A 8 10.59 10.89 -10.40
C GLU A 8 11.46 9.72 -9.96
N GLU A 9 12.78 9.92 -9.86
CA GLU A 9 13.69 8.88 -9.40
C GLU A 9 13.36 8.44 -7.97
N GLN A 10 13.02 9.37 -7.07
CA GLN A 10 12.56 9.03 -5.71
C GLN A 10 11.26 8.22 -5.72
N VAL A 11 10.31 8.55 -6.60
CA VAL A 11 9.07 7.78 -6.79
C VAL A 11 9.37 6.34 -7.21
N LEU A 12 10.24 6.16 -8.21
CA LEU A 12 10.62 4.84 -8.69
C LEU A 12 11.39 4.04 -7.64
N MET A 13 12.31 4.67 -6.90
CA MET A 13 13.02 4.04 -5.78
C MET A 13 12.05 3.61 -4.67
N PHE A 14 11.04 4.43 -4.36
CA PHE A 14 10.02 4.08 -3.38
C PHE A 14 9.22 2.85 -3.81
N LEU A 15 8.74 2.82 -5.06
CA LEU A 15 7.97 1.69 -5.58
C LEU A 15 8.80 0.40 -5.65
N ASP A 16 10.09 0.50 -6.02
CA ASP A 16 11.02 -0.63 -5.98
C ASP A 16 11.12 -1.25 -4.58
N VAL A 17 11.40 -0.42 -3.57
CA VAL A 17 11.53 -0.87 -2.18
C VAL A 17 10.21 -1.44 -1.67
N PHE A 18 9.09 -0.81 -2.02
CA PHE A 18 7.77 -1.20 -1.53
C PHE A 18 7.28 -2.53 -2.11
N GLY A 19 7.43 -2.73 -3.42
CA GLY A 19 6.68 -3.77 -4.14
C GLY A 19 7.52 -4.79 -4.91
N ASN A 20 8.79 -4.51 -5.21
CA ASN A 20 9.60 -5.37 -6.06
C ASN A 20 10.47 -6.31 -5.21
N ALA A 21 10.49 -7.59 -5.57
CA ALA A 21 11.32 -8.61 -4.94
C ALA A 21 12.82 -8.39 -5.20
N LEU A 22 13.15 -7.86 -6.38
CA LEU A 22 14.48 -7.40 -6.76
C LEU A 22 14.42 -5.90 -7.08
N THR A 23 15.51 -5.20 -6.83
CA THR A 23 15.62 -3.74 -6.97
C THR A 23 16.77 -3.39 -7.92
N ARG A 24 16.74 -2.15 -8.41
CA ARG A 24 17.85 -1.53 -9.13
C ARG A 24 19.02 -1.26 -8.17
N ASP A 25 20.24 -1.24 -8.67
CA ASP A 25 21.45 -0.97 -7.87
C ASP A 25 21.37 0.36 -7.12
N THR A 26 20.89 1.41 -7.79
CA THR A 26 20.71 2.75 -7.22
C THR A 26 19.74 2.74 -6.04
N THR A 27 18.61 2.05 -6.19
CA THR A 27 17.62 1.85 -5.12
C THR A 27 18.23 1.09 -3.94
N SER A 28 18.96 0.01 -4.19
CA SER A 28 19.60 -0.77 -3.13
C SER A 28 20.63 0.05 -2.34
N ALA A 29 21.45 0.84 -3.04
CA ALA A 29 22.41 1.75 -2.42
C ALA A 29 21.70 2.79 -1.53
N GLN A 30 20.60 3.37 -2.01
CA GLN A 30 19.82 4.34 -1.24
C GLN A 30 19.14 3.70 -0.02
N SER A 31 18.54 2.52 -0.18
CA SER A 31 17.93 1.75 0.91
C SER A 31 18.96 1.40 2.00
N ARG A 32 20.19 1.01 1.60
CA ARG A 32 21.32 0.78 2.52
C ARG A 32 21.67 2.05 3.30
N SER A 33 21.78 3.19 2.62
CA SER A 33 22.07 4.49 3.25
C SER A 33 21.00 4.89 4.29
N VAL A 34 19.72 4.76 3.95
CA VAL A 34 18.60 5.03 4.87
C VAL A 34 18.61 4.06 6.05
N SER A 35 18.85 2.77 5.81
CA SER A 35 18.94 1.74 6.85
C SER A 35 20.07 2.02 7.85
N GLN A 36 21.24 2.48 7.38
CA GLN A 36 22.34 2.89 8.25
C GLN A 36 21.97 4.11 9.12
N ARG A 37 21.21 5.07 8.59
CA ARG A 37 20.71 6.22 9.36
C ARG A 37 19.68 5.79 10.41
N LEU A 38 18.77 4.89 10.07
CA LEU A 38 17.81 4.30 11.01
C LEU A 38 18.51 3.52 12.14
N LEU A 39 19.55 2.75 11.80
CA LEU A 39 20.34 1.99 12.77
C LEU A 39 21.03 2.88 13.80
N ARG A 40 21.53 4.06 13.38
CA ARG A 40 22.12 5.05 14.30
C ARG A 40 21.07 5.58 15.29
N VAL A 41 19.86 5.88 14.81
CA VAL A 41 18.75 6.31 15.69
C VAL A 41 18.37 5.20 16.67
N LEU A 42 18.27 3.96 16.21
CA LEU A 42 17.88 2.83 17.06
C LEU A 42 18.88 2.56 18.20
N ARG A 43 20.19 2.69 17.91
CA ARG A 43 21.28 2.43 18.86
C ARG A 43 21.54 3.58 19.82
N ASN A 44 21.56 4.81 19.30
CA ASN A 44 22.07 5.97 20.03
C ASN A 44 21.02 7.05 20.29
N GLU A 45 19.79 6.90 19.75
CA GLU A 45 18.75 7.94 19.77
C GLU A 45 19.19 9.28 19.15
N GLU A 46 20.20 9.24 18.28
CA GLU A 46 20.85 10.39 17.65
C GLU A 46 20.88 10.27 16.11
N GLY A 47 21.11 11.40 15.45
CA GLY A 47 21.25 11.50 14.01
C GLY A 47 20.09 12.23 13.32
N GLU A 48 20.19 12.34 12.00
CA GLU A 48 19.27 13.16 11.19
C GLU A 48 17.80 12.71 11.28
N LEU A 49 17.58 11.40 11.46
CA LEU A 49 16.24 10.82 11.57
C LEU A 49 15.71 10.78 13.02
N ALA A 50 16.52 11.13 14.03
CA ALA A 50 16.10 11.04 15.44
C ALA A 50 14.95 11.99 15.80
N ARG A 51 14.80 13.09 15.05
CA ARG A 51 13.64 13.99 15.16
C ARG A 51 12.35 13.34 14.65
N LEU A 52 12.45 12.44 13.66
CA LEU A 52 11.30 11.82 13.00
C LEU A 52 10.95 10.47 13.60
N VAL A 53 11.91 9.69 14.10
CA VAL A 53 11.70 8.28 14.47
C VAL A 53 12.02 8.04 15.94
N SER A 54 11.19 7.23 16.60
CA SER A 54 11.37 6.81 17.99
C SER A 54 11.07 5.32 18.15
N PHE A 55 11.95 4.61 18.86
CA PHE A 55 11.81 3.19 19.23
C PHE A 55 11.58 3.00 20.74
N THR A 56 11.28 4.08 21.47
CA THR A 56 11.20 4.08 22.94
C THR A 56 10.05 3.22 23.48
N GLU A 57 9.03 2.97 22.65
CA GLU A 57 7.84 2.22 23.04
C GLU A 57 8.04 0.69 22.91
N MET A 58 9.15 0.24 22.32
CA MET A 58 9.48 -1.18 22.14
C MET A 58 10.20 -1.75 23.37
N LYS A 59 10.01 -3.05 23.65
CA LYS A 59 10.83 -3.80 24.64
C LYS A 59 12.26 -3.95 24.13
N SER A 60 13.22 -4.13 25.03
CA SER A 60 14.62 -4.41 24.67
C SER A 60 14.74 -5.55 23.66
N LYS A 61 14.09 -6.70 23.91
CA LYS A 61 14.11 -7.84 22.98
C LYS A 61 13.51 -7.53 21.60
N GLU A 62 12.51 -6.66 21.53
CA GLU A 62 11.91 -6.26 20.24
C GLU A 62 12.84 -5.29 19.50
N ARG A 63 13.50 -4.38 20.23
CA ARG A 63 14.54 -3.50 19.69
C ARG A 63 15.72 -4.31 19.16
N ASP A 64 16.20 -5.29 19.92
CA ASP A 64 17.30 -6.17 19.52
C ASP A 64 16.97 -6.92 18.23
N PHE A 65 15.73 -7.42 18.11
CA PHE A 65 15.24 -8.08 16.90
C PHE A 65 15.21 -7.12 15.70
N VAL A 66 14.63 -5.93 15.84
CA VAL A 66 14.60 -4.93 14.76
C VAL A 66 16.02 -4.48 14.38
N GLU A 67 16.90 -4.32 15.37
CA GLU A 67 18.30 -3.98 15.13
C GLU A 67 19.00 -5.05 14.29
N GLU A 68 18.84 -6.33 14.65
CA GLU A 68 19.37 -7.46 13.90
C GLU A 68 18.91 -7.43 12.44
N GLN A 69 17.61 -7.19 12.19
CA GLN A 69 17.08 -7.10 10.83
C GLN A 69 17.69 -5.93 10.04
N ILE A 70 17.72 -4.72 10.63
CA ILE A 70 18.29 -3.54 9.96
C ILE A 70 19.78 -3.73 9.69
N VAL A 71 20.54 -4.35 10.61
CA VAL A 71 21.96 -4.68 10.38
C VAL A 71 22.12 -5.52 9.12
N HIS A 72 21.30 -6.55 8.93
CA HIS A 72 21.36 -7.39 7.73
C HIS A 72 20.96 -6.66 6.44
N TRP A 73 20.09 -5.65 6.52
CA TRP A 73 19.80 -4.77 5.39
C TRP A 73 21.04 -3.94 4.99
N THR A 74 21.90 -3.61 5.94
CA THR A 74 23.11 -2.81 5.68
C THR A 74 24.33 -3.62 5.24
N PHE A 75 24.38 -4.92 5.51
CA PHE A 75 25.56 -5.76 5.28
C PHE A 75 25.52 -6.51 3.96
N ASP A 76 26.56 -6.36 3.15
CA ASP A 76 26.68 -7.05 1.86
C ASP A 76 26.87 -8.56 2.00
N THR A 77 27.49 -9.00 3.10
CA THR A 77 27.67 -10.44 3.41
C THR A 77 26.37 -11.16 3.74
N SER A 78 25.30 -10.43 4.10
CA SER A 78 24.00 -11.02 4.38
C SER A 78 23.34 -11.46 3.08
N GLN A 79 23.01 -12.74 2.99
CA GLN A 79 22.48 -13.38 1.79
C GLN A 79 20.95 -13.35 1.80
N ALA A 80 20.34 -12.52 0.97
CA ALA A 80 18.91 -12.52 0.74
C ALA A 80 18.57 -13.49 -0.39
N LYS A 81 18.08 -14.69 -0.05
CA LYS A 81 17.74 -15.74 -1.01
C LYS A 81 16.34 -15.53 -1.57
N VAL A 82 16.11 -14.38 -2.21
CA VAL A 82 14.77 -13.98 -2.67
C VAL A 82 14.25 -14.93 -3.73
N GLU A 83 15.01 -15.18 -4.79
CA GLU A 83 14.61 -16.05 -5.90
C GLU A 83 14.34 -17.49 -5.44
N ASP A 84 15.27 -18.07 -4.67
CA ASP A 84 15.09 -19.42 -4.10
C ASP A 84 13.84 -19.51 -3.22
N SER A 85 13.63 -18.51 -2.35
CA SER A 85 12.50 -18.47 -1.43
C SER A 85 11.18 -18.30 -2.18
N TRP A 86 11.15 -17.40 -3.16
CA TRP A 86 10.02 -17.17 -4.05
C TRP A 86 9.67 -18.44 -4.83
N LEU A 87 10.64 -19.05 -5.50
CA LEU A 87 10.45 -20.28 -6.26
C LEU A 87 9.91 -21.42 -5.39
N ARG A 88 10.53 -21.63 -4.23
CA ARG A 88 10.11 -22.68 -3.28
C ARG A 88 8.69 -22.44 -2.77
N ARG A 89 8.33 -21.20 -2.42
CA ARG A 89 6.99 -20.84 -1.95
C ARG A 89 5.95 -20.99 -3.06
N LEU A 90 6.24 -20.58 -4.30
CA LEU A 90 5.33 -20.78 -5.44
C LEU A 90 5.10 -22.27 -5.70
N ARG A 91 6.16 -23.09 -5.72
CA ARG A 91 6.03 -24.54 -5.93
C ARG A 91 5.21 -25.20 -4.83
N HIS A 92 5.41 -24.80 -3.58
CA HIS A 92 4.61 -25.30 -2.46
C HIS A 92 3.13 -24.90 -2.58
N GLU A 93 2.86 -23.63 -2.93
CA GLU A 93 1.50 -23.12 -3.09
C GLU A 93 0.74 -23.76 -4.26
N MET A 94 1.39 -23.87 -5.42
CA MET A 94 0.76 -24.32 -6.66
C MET A 94 0.80 -25.85 -6.82
N ALA A 95 1.69 -26.53 -6.09
CA ALA A 95 1.91 -27.97 -6.13
C ALA A 95 2.02 -28.50 -7.57
N GLU A 96 1.27 -29.55 -7.92
CA GLU A 96 1.25 -30.18 -9.24
C GLU A 96 0.88 -29.21 -10.38
N ARG A 97 0.23 -28.08 -10.06
CA ARG A 97 -0.18 -27.09 -11.05
C ARG A 97 0.91 -26.07 -11.37
N TYR A 98 2.07 -26.12 -10.68
CA TYR A 98 3.16 -25.16 -10.87
C TYR A 98 3.67 -25.09 -12.32
N ASP A 99 3.74 -26.23 -13.01
CA ASP A 99 4.20 -26.29 -14.39
C ASP A 99 3.21 -25.61 -15.35
N ASN A 100 1.93 -25.52 -14.95
CA ASN A 100 0.85 -24.81 -15.64
C ASN A 100 0.44 -23.53 -14.89
N ARG A 101 1.37 -22.89 -14.16
CA ARG A 101 1.07 -21.75 -13.26
C ARG A 101 0.39 -20.57 -13.94
N ASP A 102 0.66 -20.32 -15.22
CA ASP A 102 0.00 -19.23 -15.94
C ASP A 102 -1.52 -19.41 -16.01
N ASN A 103 -2.02 -20.65 -16.07
CA ASN A 103 -3.46 -20.92 -16.00
C ASN A 103 -4.03 -20.58 -14.61
N ILE A 104 -3.26 -20.80 -13.55
CA ILE A 104 -3.66 -20.42 -12.18
C ILE A 104 -3.68 -18.90 -12.06
N ILE A 105 -2.67 -18.22 -12.59
CA ILE A 105 -2.55 -16.75 -12.55
C ILE A 105 -3.71 -16.12 -13.33
N ASP A 106 -4.04 -16.64 -14.51
CA ASP A 106 -5.21 -16.22 -15.29
C ASP A 106 -6.52 -16.45 -14.52
N TRP A 107 -6.67 -17.63 -13.91
CA TRP A 107 -7.83 -17.93 -13.07
C TRP A 107 -7.94 -16.95 -11.89
N ASP A 108 -6.85 -16.71 -11.17
CA ASP A 108 -6.84 -15.80 -10.03
C ASP A 108 -7.26 -14.38 -10.45
N PHE A 109 -6.75 -13.91 -11.58
CA PHE A 109 -7.06 -12.60 -12.13
C PHE A 109 -8.54 -12.48 -12.51
N ASN A 110 -9.04 -13.41 -13.34
CA ASN A 110 -10.39 -13.34 -13.88
C ASN A 110 -11.46 -13.51 -12.80
N PHE A 111 -11.22 -14.35 -11.78
CA PHE A 111 -12.24 -14.65 -10.76
C PHE A 111 -12.17 -13.77 -9.51
N TYR A 112 -11.00 -13.20 -9.18
CA TYR A 112 -10.82 -12.47 -7.91
C TYR A 112 -10.38 -11.00 -8.06
N LEU A 113 -10.01 -10.55 -9.27
CA LEU A 113 -9.51 -9.17 -9.48
C LEU A 113 -10.29 -8.39 -10.53
N CYS A 114 -10.57 -8.99 -11.70
CA CYS A 114 -11.10 -8.29 -12.87
C CYS A 114 -12.39 -7.51 -12.58
N ASP A 115 -13.36 -8.13 -11.89
CA ASP A 115 -14.62 -7.47 -11.53
C ASP A 115 -14.50 -6.54 -10.30
N TYR A 116 -13.41 -6.63 -9.55
CA TYR A 116 -13.22 -5.90 -8.29
C TYR A 116 -12.53 -4.55 -8.50
N THR A 117 -11.80 -4.38 -9.61
CA THR A 117 -11.14 -3.12 -9.98
C THR A 117 -10.84 -3.06 -11.47
N ASN A 118 -11.01 -1.87 -12.05
CA ASN A 118 -10.70 -1.61 -13.46
C ASN A 118 -9.26 -1.12 -13.68
N LEU A 119 -8.46 -0.96 -12.61
CA LEU A 119 -7.11 -0.37 -12.66
C LEU A 119 -5.98 -1.41 -12.76
N ILE A 120 -6.21 -2.67 -12.38
CA ILE A 120 -5.17 -3.70 -12.50
C ILE A 120 -5.21 -4.38 -13.86
N LYS A 121 -4.06 -4.49 -14.53
CA LYS A 121 -3.95 -5.17 -15.82
C LYS A 121 -3.40 -6.59 -15.65
N PHE A 122 -3.92 -7.51 -16.47
CA PHE A 122 -3.45 -8.89 -16.45
C PHE A 122 -1.95 -9.00 -16.72
N ALA A 123 -1.42 -8.21 -17.65
CA ALA A 123 0.01 -8.20 -17.95
C ALA A 123 0.88 -7.81 -16.73
N GLU A 124 0.47 -6.79 -15.96
CA GLU A 124 1.16 -6.38 -14.73
C GLU A 124 1.11 -7.48 -13.67
N TYR A 125 -0.09 -8.00 -13.41
CA TYR A 125 -0.31 -9.05 -12.43
C TYR A 125 0.46 -10.34 -12.78
N ARG A 126 0.44 -10.75 -14.06
CA ARG A 126 1.13 -11.94 -14.56
C ARG A 126 2.64 -11.79 -14.48
N THR A 127 3.18 -10.64 -14.88
CA THR A 127 4.63 -10.38 -14.78
C THR A 127 5.07 -10.47 -13.32
N TRP A 128 4.34 -9.82 -12.41
CA TRP A 128 4.67 -9.87 -10.99
C TRP A 128 4.55 -11.28 -10.39
N ARG A 129 3.46 -12.03 -10.65
CA ARG A 129 3.32 -13.41 -10.14
C ARG A 129 4.46 -14.33 -10.61
N ASN A 130 5.01 -14.07 -11.80
CA ASN A 130 6.11 -14.87 -12.35
C ASN A 130 7.50 -14.41 -11.88
N THR A 131 7.71 -13.11 -11.66
CA THR A 131 9.06 -12.52 -11.48
C THR A 131 9.28 -11.85 -10.12
N GLY A 132 8.21 -11.52 -9.40
CA GLY A 132 8.24 -10.69 -8.19
C GLY A 132 8.43 -9.19 -8.45
N ILE A 133 8.44 -8.74 -9.72
CA ILE A 133 8.54 -7.32 -10.09
C ILE A 133 7.15 -6.75 -10.38
N ALA A 134 6.65 -5.90 -9.50
CA ALA A 134 5.34 -5.25 -9.62
C ALA A 134 5.40 -3.92 -10.39
N PHE A 135 6.47 -3.15 -10.17
CA PHE A 135 6.65 -1.80 -10.67
C PHE A 135 7.91 -1.73 -11.53
N ASP A 136 7.86 -2.29 -12.73
CA ASP A 136 8.94 -2.15 -13.72
C ASP A 136 8.91 -0.75 -14.33
N ALA A 137 9.96 0.05 -14.08
CA ALA A 137 10.12 1.40 -14.56
C ALA A 137 10.04 1.51 -16.09
N THR A 138 10.46 0.47 -16.82
CA THR A 138 10.34 0.40 -18.28
C THR A 138 8.88 0.36 -18.72
N HIS A 139 8.03 -0.34 -17.97
CA HIS A 139 6.61 -0.44 -18.24
C HIS A 139 5.84 0.77 -17.70
N ILE A 140 6.08 1.18 -16.46
CA ILE A 140 5.32 2.27 -15.81
C ILE A 140 5.82 3.66 -16.20
N ASN A 141 6.94 3.77 -16.94
CA ASN A 141 7.48 5.01 -17.50
C ASN A 141 8.43 4.77 -18.71
N PRO A 142 7.93 4.30 -19.87
CA PRO A 142 8.72 3.96 -21.05
C PRO A 142 9.38 5.18 -21.70
N ARG A 143 8.94 6.40 -21.36
CA ARG A 143 9.53 7.63 -21.89
C ARG A 143 10.96 7.88 -21.44
N ARG A 144 11.39 7.26 -20.34
CA ARG A 144 12.81 7.25 -19.97
C ARG A 144 13.65 6.61 -21.06
N GLY A 145 13.07 5.72 -21.89
CA GLY A 145 13.76 5.10 -23.01
C GLY A 145 14.89 4.15 -22.60
N PHE A 146 14.96 3.79 -21.32
CA PHE A 146 15.94 2.89 -20.75
C PHE A 146 15.22 1.64 -20.23
N THR A 147 15.83 0.49 -20.48
CA THR A 147 15.47 -0.76 -19.79
C THR A 147 16.25 -0.82 -18.49
N TYR A 148 15.57 -1.15 -17.40
CA TYR A 148 16.20 -1.30 -16.09
C TYR A 148 16.43 -2.78 -15.76
N ASN A 149 17.58 -3.06 -15.16
CA ASN A 149 17.86 -4.38 -14.62
C ASN A 149 17.49 -4.43 -13.13
N TYR A 150 16.78 -5.48 -12.76
CA TYR A 150 16.32 -5.76 -11.40
C TYR A 150 17.05 -6.99 -10.87
N GLU A 151 18.27 -6.79 -10.37
CA GLU A 151 19.17 -7.90 -10.02
C GLU A 151 19.47 -7.97 -8.52
N VAL A 152 19.26 -6.88 -7.77
CA VAL A 152 19.64 -6.83 -6.35
C VAL A 152 18.47 -7.22 -5.45
N PRO A 153 18.59 -8.29 -4.63
CA PRO A 153 17.52 -8.70 -3.73
C PRO A 153 17.04 -7.57 -2.81
N ASN A 154 15.73 -7.37 -2.75
CA ASN A 154 15.12 -6.44 -1.81
C ASN A 154 15.17 -7.00 -0.40
N LYS A 155 16.23 -6.66 0.35
CA LYS A 155 16.43 -7.14 1.72
C LYS A 155 15.33 -6.72 2.69
N THR A 156 14.63 -5.62 2.42
CA THR A 156 13.57 -5.10 3.30
C THR A 156 12.32 -6.00 3.31
N LEU A 157 12.16 -6.85 2.29
CA LEU A 157 11.09 -7.86 2.20
C LEU A 157 11.55 -9.25 2.69
N CYS A 158 12.74 -9.34 3.29
CA CYS A 158 13.29 -10.58 3.83
C CYS A 158 13.31 -10.56 5.36
N HIS A 159 13.07 -11.75 5.93
CA HIS A 159 13.38 -12.03 7.33
C HIS A 159 14.73 -12.75 7.42
N PHE A 160 15.67 -12.18 8.15
CA PHE A 160 17.00 -12.73 8.36
C PHE A 160 17.08 -13.49 9.67
N ASN A 161 17.77 -14.64 9.63
CA ASN A 161 18.20 -15.33 10.84
C ASN A 161 19.57 -14.81 11.31
N ALA A 162 20.00 -15.22 12.50
CA ALA A 162 21.28 -14.86 13.10
C ALA A 162 22.54 -15.20 12.26
N LYS A 163 22.41 -16.05 11.23
CA LYS A 163 23.51 -16.36 10.29
C LYS A 163 23.55 -15.41 9.10
N GLY A 164 22.68 -14.40 9.06
CA GLY A 164 22.53 -13.48 7.92
C GLY A 164 21.91 -14.12 6.67
N ILE A 165 21.17 -15.22 6.83
CA ILE A 165 20.44 -15.85 5.72
C ILE A 165 18.99 -15.34 5.74
N GLY A 166 18.64 -14.56 4.72
CA GLY A 166 17.32 -13.94 4.53
C GLY A 166 16.38 -14.84 3.71
N THR A 167 15.15 -14.98 4.20
CA THR A 167 14.03 -15.62 3.48
C THR A 167 13.03 -14.55 3.04
N PHE A 168 12.63 -14.55 1.77
CA PHE A 168 11.61 -13.62 1.27
C PHE A 168 10.23 -13.92 1.86
N LEU A 169 9.63 -12.90 2.49
CA LEU A 169 8.32 -12.96 3.13
C LEU A 169 7.29 -11.99 2.52
N GLY A 170 7.60 -11.34 1.40
CA GLY A 170 6.62 -10.52 0.68
C GLY A 170 5.42 -11.33 0.17
N ASP A 171 4.38 -10.60 -0.23
CA ASP A 171 3.17 -11.16 -0.86
C ASP A 171 3.54 -11.85 -2.18
N MET A 172 2.80 -12.89 -2.54
CA MET A 172 2.98 -13.69 -3.75
C MET A 172 1.64 -14.03 -4.45
N LYS A 173 0.52 -13.52 -3.93
CA LYS A 173 -0.83 -13.67 -4.48
C LYS A 173 -1.53 -12.35 -4.79
N ASN A 174 -1.68 -11.44 -3.82
CA ASN A 174 -2.47 -10.22 -4.03
C ASN A 174 -1.64 -9.12 -4.69
N GLY A 175 -0.38 -9.00 -4.25
CA GLY A 175 0.58 -8.03 -4.73
C GLY A 175 0.42 -6.63 -4.12
N PRO A 176 1.40 -5.75 -4.36
CA PRO A 176 1.47 -4.42 -3.73
C PRO A 176 0.54 -3.39 -4.38
N PHE A 177 -0.24 -3.80 -5.39
CA PHE A 177 -0.94 -2.93 -6.32
C PHE A 177 -1.96 -1.99 -5.65
N PHE A 178 -2.73 -2.50 -4.68
CA PHE A 178 -3.88 -1.76 -4.16
C PHE A 178 -3.53 -0.69 -3.12
N ALA A 179 -2.33 -0.76 -2.54
CA ALA A 179 -1.89 0.23 -1.55
C ALA A 179 -1.79 1.64 -2.15
N PHE A 180 -1.33 1.73 -3.41
CA PHE A 180 -1.16 3.01 -4.11
C PHE A 180 -1.91 3.11 -5.43
N GLY A 181 -2.54 2.03 -5.90
CA GLY A 181 -3.23 2.02 -7.19
C GLY A 181 -4.68 1.54 -7.15
N ALA A 182 -5.33 1.51 -5.98
CA ALA A 182 -6.75 1.20 -5.88
C ALA A 182 -7.69 2.32 -6.39
N GLN A 183 -7.20 3.57 -6.37
CA GLN A 183 -7.91 4.77 -6.81
C GLN A 183 -6.92 5.87 -7.19
N THR A 184 -7.35 6.94 -7.86
CA THR A 184 -6.49 8.11 -8.14
C THR A 184 -7.32 9.34 -8.43
N ALA A 185 -6.99 10.50 -7.85
CA ALA A 185 -7.69 11.77 -8.13
C ALA A 185 -7.62 12.21 -9.60
N ASN A 186 -6.71 11.64 -10.39
CA ASN A 186 -6.62 11.93 -11.82
C ASN A 186 -7.71 11.22 -12.62
N THR A 187 -8.76 11.95 -12.97
CA THR A 187 -9.89 11.46 -13.78
C THR A 187 -9.46 10.95 -15.16
N HIS A 188 -8.40 11.48 -15.76
CA HIS A 188 -7.90 11.03 -17.06
C HIS A 188 -7.21 9.66 -16.98
N ILE A 189 -6.45 9.39 -15.92
CA ILE A 189 -5.76 8.10 -15.74
C ILE A 189 -6.77 6.97 -15.51
N ARG A 190 -7.80 7.24 -14.70
CA ARG A 190 -8.87 6.28 -14.39
C ARG A 190 -10.02 6.29 -15.41
N ALA A 191 -9.89 7.02 -16.51
CA ALA A 191 -10.90 7.05 -17.56
C ALA A 191 -10.98 5.67 -18.25
N LYS A 192 -12.22 5.23 -18.51
CA LYS A 192 -12.46 3.96 -19.20
C LYS A 192 -12.21 4.05 -20.68
N THR A 193 -11.62 3.00 -21.24
CA THR A 193 -11.57 2.73 -22.66
C THR A 193 -12.83 2.01 -23.14
N ILE A 194 -12.97 1.85 -24.46
CA ILE A 194 -14.14 1.24 -25.10
C ILE A 194 -14.39 -0.20 -24.60
N ASP A 195 -13.34 -0.91 -24.20
CA ASP A 195 -13.39 -2.26 -23.64
C ASP A 195 -13.85 -2.31 -22.16
N GLY A 196 -14.14 -1.17 -21.54
CA GLY A 196 -14.60 -1.06 -20.16
C GLY A 196 -13.49 -1.05 -19.10
N THR A 197 -12.23 -1.26 -19.49
CA THR A 197 -11.07 -1.19 -18.59
C THR A 197 -10.49 0.22 -18.51
N CYS A 198 -9.69 0.55 -17.51
CA CYS A 198 -9.02 1.87 -17.49
C CYS A 198 -7.89 1.93 -18.51
N LYS A 199 -7.61 3.11 -19.07
CA LYS A 199 -6.54 3.25 -20.08
C LYS A 199 -5.17 2.80 -19.54
N TYR A 200 -4.87 3.11 -18.28
CA TYR A 200 -3.60 2.76 -17.65
C TYR A 200 -3.77 1.71 -16.56
N GLY A 201 -2.68 0.97 -16.33
CA GLY A 201 -2.59 -0.04 -15.30
C GLY A 201 -2.18 0.52 -13.95
N ASN A 202 -2.14 -0.38 -12.97
CA ASN A 202 -1.95 -0.05 -11.57
C ASN A 202 -0.54 0.51 -11.30
N GLY A 203 0.45 0.07 -12.07
CA GLY A 203 1.81 0.58 -11.91
C GLY A 203 1.93 2.07 -12.23
N VAL A 204 1.27 2.52 -13.31
CA VAL A 204 1.18 3.94 -13.68
C VAL A 204 0.40 4.73 -12.64
N VAL A 205 -0.75 4.21 -12.19
CA VAL A 205 -1.57 4.85 -11.16
C VAL A 205 -0.77 5.04 -9.87
N SER A 206 -0.07 3.99 -9.43
CA SER A 206 0.77 4.01 -8.22
C SER A 206 1.90 5.03 -8.34
N MET A 207 2.57 5.10 -9.50
CA MET A 207 3.60 6.11 -9.76
C MET A 207 3.06 7.53 -9.62
N HIS A 208 1.90 7.82 -10.22
CA HIS A 208 1.30 9.15 -10.15
C HIS A 208 0.84 9.52 -8.74
N ASN A 209 0.24 8.59 -8.01
CA ASN A 209 -0.22 8.84 -6.64
C ASN A 209 0.97 9.07 -5.69
N VAL A 210 2.02 8.24 -5.76
CA VAL A 210 3.23 8.42 -4.96
C VAL A 210 3.93 9.73 -5.31
N ARG A 211 4.00 10.10 -6.60
CA ARG A 211 4.53 11.40 -7.04
C ARG A 211 3.77 12.56 -6.40
N ALA A 212 2.45 12.51 -6.39
CA ALA A 212 1.63 13.55 -5.78
C ALA A 212 1.89 13.68 -4.27
N TRP A 213 2.05 12.56 -3.56
CA TRP A 213 2.37 12.57 -2.13
C TRP A 213 3.77 13.11 -1.84
N LEU A 214 4.80 12.63 -2.57
CA LEU A 214 6.16 13.12 -2.39
C LEU A 214 6.27 14.61 -2.73
N TYR A 215 5.59 15.07 -3.77
CA TYR A 215 5.50 16.50 -4.07
C TYR A 215 4.87 17.30 -2.92
N GLY A 216 3.75 16.81 -2.36
CA GLY A 216 3.12 17.45 -1.22
C GLY A 216 4.00 17.49 0.03
N LEU A 217 4.77 16.43 0.27
CA LEU A 217 5.75 16.39 1.36
C LEU A 217 6.92 17.35 1.13
N LEU A 218 7.35 17.56 -0.11
CA LEU A 218 8.47 18.44 -0.44
C LEU A 218 8.08 19.92 -0.45
N THR A 219 6.87 20.23 -0.94
CA THR A 219 6.44 21.61 -1.23
C THR A 219 5.38 22.16 -0.28
N GLY A 220 4.67 21.29 0.45
CA GLY A 220 3.52 21.66 1.26
C GLY A 220 2.26 21.97 0.45
N GLN A 221 2.29 21.74 -0.87
CA GLN A 221 1.19 22.02 -1.79
C GLN A 221 0.63 20.73 -2.41
N SER A 222 -0.66 20.74 -2.74
CA SER A 222 -1.26 19.64 -3.48
C SER A 222 -0.70 19.55 -4.90
N TRP A 223 -0.55 18.33 -5.41
CA TRP A 223 -0.19 18.11 -6.82
C TRP A 223 -1.27 18.69 -7.75
N PRO A 224 -0.91 19.48 -8.77
CA PRO A 224 -1.87 20.19 -9.61
C PRO A 224 -2.48 19.27 -10.68
N TRP A 225 -3.35 18.35 -10.24
CA TRP A 225 -3.96 17.33 -11.10
C TRP A 225 -4.69 17.88 -12.34
N SER A 226 -5.26 19.10 -12.25
CA SER A 226 -6.10 19.72 -13.29
C SER A 226 -5.37 20.06 -14.58
N ASP A 227 -4.04 20.20 -14.53
CA ASP A 227 -3.25 20.69 -15.66
C ASP A 227 -2.22 19.67 -16.18
N HIS A 228 -2.12 18.50 -15.53
CA HIS A 228 -1.34 17.37 -16.05
C HIS A 228 -2.17 16.60 -17.08
N ALA A 229 -2.41 17.23 -18.23
CA ALA A 229 -2.68 16.50 -19.47
C ALA A 229 -1.55 15.48 -19.66
N PHE A 230 -1.88 14.25 -19.96
CA PHE A 230 -1.07 13.11 -19.55
C PHE A 230 0.36 13.11 -20.14
N ALA A 231 1.35 12.89 -19.26
CA ALA A 231 2.77 12.77 -19.58
C ALA A 231 3.13 11.50 -20.38
N TRP A 232 2.18 10.78 -20.99
CA TRP A 232 2.43 9.60 -21.83
C TRP A 232 1.85 9.69 -23.23
N ASP A 233 0.78 10.46 -23.37
CA ASP A 233 0.13 10.65 -24.66
C ASP A 233 0.79 11.77 -25.47
N ASP A 234 1.34 12.79 -24.78
CA ASP A 234 2.00 13.91 -25.43
C ASP A 234 3.38 14.21 -24.81
N PRO A 235 4.49 14.10 -25.56
CA PRO A 235 5.84 14.45 -25.12
C PRO A 235 5.94 15.84 -24.48
N ALA A 236 5.14 16.80 -24.95
CA ALA A 236 5.12 18.16 -24.43
C ALA A 236 4.66 18.25 -22.97
N ASN A 237 3.93 17.23 -22.48
CA ASN A 237 3.42 17.20 -21.11
C ASN A 237 4.31 16.41 -20.14
N TYR A 238 5.44 15.87 -20.60
CA TYR A 238 6.36 15.12 -19.72
C TYR A 238 7.03 16.07 -18.71
N ASN A 239 6.89 15.76 -17.42
CA ASN A 239 7.36 16.63 -16.32
C ASN A 239 6.95 18.11 -16.49
N TYR A 240 5.82 18.35 -17.16
CA TYR A 240 5.23 19.68 -17.25
C TYR A 240 4.51 19.99 -15.94
N LEU A 241 4.89 21.08 -15.27
CA LEU A 241 4.08 21.69 -14.22
C LEU A 241 3.45 22.98 -14.75
N PRO A 242 2.24 23.33 -14.31
CA PRO A 242 1.61 24.59 -14.67
C PRO A 242 2.49 25.80 -14.33
N PRO A 243 2.40 26.89 -15.09
CA PRO A 243 3.11 28.12 -14.75
C PRO A 243 2.76 28.59 -13.33
N GLY A 244 3.78 28.86 -12.52
CA GLY A 244 3.61 29.29 -11.13
C GLY A 244 3.50 28.15 -10.10
N THR A 245 3.50 26.89 -10.54
CA THR A 245 3.63 25.75 -9.63
C THR A 245 5.09 25.62 -9.16
N PRO A 246 5.33 25.46 -7.85
CA PRO A 246 6.67 25.20 -7.33
C PRO A 246 7.33 24.02 -8.01
N ASN A 247 8.49 24.28 -8.60
CA ASN A 247 9.32 23.28 -9.26
C ASN A 247 10.75 23.28 -8.71
N ASP A 248 10.97 23.95 -7.57
CA ASP A 248 12.26 24.10 -6.90
C ASP A 248 12.13 24.08 -5.36
N VAL A 249 13.28 24.16 -4.68
CA VAL A 249 13.40 24.02 -3.21
C VAL A 249 13.19 25.34 -2.47
N ALA A 250 12.92 26.46 -3.16
CA ALA A 250 12.54 27.69 -2.45
C ALA A 250 11.25 27.49 -1.65
N HIS A 251 10.44 26.49 -2.05
CA HIS A 251 9.29 25.98 -1.34
C HIS A 251 9.67 24.69 -0.61
N GLN A 252 10.60 24.76 0.34
CA GLN A 252 10.86 23.61 1.20
C GLN A 252 9.76 23.58 2.27
N ALA A 253 8.87 22.58 2.19
CA ALA A 253 7.91 22.36 3.24
C ALA A 253 8.65 22.17 4.57
N VAL A 254 8.29 22.99 5.56
CA VAL A 254 8.59 22.61 6.93
C VAL A 254 7.63 21.47 7.24
N LEU A 255 8.15 20.25 7.24
CA LEU A 255 7.39 19.11 7.74
C LEU A 255 6.79 19.51 9.10
N PRO A 256 5.48 19.30 9.32
CA PRO A 256 4.91 19.56 10.63
C PRO A 256 5.68 18.77 11.69
N ASP A 257 5.55 19.16 12.95
CA ASP A 257 6.18 18.44 14.07
C ASP A 257 5.59 17.01 14.15
N VAL A 258 6.21 16.11 13.39
CA VAL A 258 5.78 14.73 13.16
C VAL A 258 6.84 13.81 13.71
N ARG A 259 6.37 12.85 14.52
CA ARG A 259 7.20 11.81 15.08
C ARG A 259 6.53 10.45 14.92
N PHE A 260 7.24 9.53 14.29
CA PHE A 260 6.88 8.14 14.11
C PHE A 260 7.37 7.34 15.33
N HIS A 261 6.42 6.78 16.07
CA HIS A 261 6.70 5.87 17.17
C HIS A 261 6.51 4.43 16.71
N PHE A 262 7.59 3.66 16.69
CA PHE A 262 7.54 2.23 16.45
C PHE A 262 7.16 1.52 17.75
N ILE A 263 6.13 0.67 17.67
CA ILE A 263 5.61 -0.11 18.79
C ILE A 263 5.87 -1.60 18.54
N GLY A 264 6.08 -2.34 19.63
CA GLY A 264 6.21 -3.79 19.58
C GLY A 264 4.93 -4.50 19.17
N LEU A 265 5.03 -5.81 18.88
CA LEU A 265 3.88 -6.64 18.47
C LEU A 265 2.99 -7.08 19.65
N ASP A 266 3.42 -6.84 20.89
CA ASP A 266 2.61 -7.10 22.08
C ASP A 266 1.49 -6.07 22.24
N PHE A 267 0.38 -6.31 21.52
CA PHE A 267 -0.78 -5.42 21.48
C PHE A 267 -1.42 -5.25 22.86
N THR A 268 -1.47 -6.30 23.69
CA THR A 268 -2.04 -6.23 25.05
C THR A 268 -1.26 -5.25 25.91
N ARG A 269 0.08 -5.32 25.88
CA ARG A 269 0.93 -4.36 26.58
C ARG A 269 0.76 -2.94 26.04
N PHE A 270 0.67 -2.79 24.72
CA PHE A 270 0.41 -1.49 24.11
C PHE A 270 -0.90 -0.88 24.64
N MET A 271 -1.98 -1.67 24.70
CA MET A 271 -3.26 -1.22 25.24
C MET A 271 -3.19 -0.87 26.74
N GLN A 272 -2.45 -1.64 27.54
CA GLN A 272 -2.20 -1.31 28.94
C GLN A 272 -1.47 0.03 29.09
N HIS A 273 -0.46 0.27 28.27
CA HIS A 273 0.30 1.52 28.29
C HIS A 273 -0.54 2.74 27.91
N ILE A 274 -1.41 2.61 26.90
CA ILE A 274 -2.35 3.66 26.53
C ILE A 274 -3.33 3.96 27.68
N ARG A 275 -3.82 2.92 28.37
CA ARG A 275 -4.67 3.08 29.56
C ARG A 275 -3.97 3.87 30.66
N GLU A 276 -2.69 3.58 30.92
CA GLU A 276 -1.88 4.27 31.93
C GLU A 276 -1.60 5.73 31.56
N LYS A 277 -1.37 6.02 30.27
CA LYS A 277 -1.09 7.37 29.76
C LYS A 277 -2.31 8.31 29.74
N LYS A 278 -3.52 7.85 30.14
CA LYS A 278 -4.85 8.50 30.37
C LYS A 278 -5.36 9.59 29.40
N ASN A 279 -4.48 10.45 28.86
CA ASN A 279 -4.80 11.62 28.04
C ASN A 279 -4.26 11.53 26.59
N LYS A 280 -3.63 10.41 26.20
CA LYS A 280 -3.17 10.19 24.83
C LYS A 280 -4.02 9.11 24.16
N ARG A 281 -5.00 9.55 23.37
CA ARG A 281 -5.84 8.70 22.52
C ARG A 281 -5.60 9.07 21.07
N PHE A 282 -5.96 8.16 20.17
CA PHE A 282 -5.84 8.38 18.73
C PHE A 282 -7.12 8.97 18.17
N ASP A 283 -6.99 9.97 17.29
CA ASP A 283 -8.10 10.52 16.51
C ASP A 283 -8.36 9.70 15.24
N LEU A 284 -7.39 8.93 14.79
CA LEU A 284 -7.47 8.11 13.59
C LEU A 284 -6.67 6.81 13.79
N ALA A 285 -7.22 5.69 13.33
CA ALA A 285 -6.50 4.43 13.25
C ALA A 285 -6.79 3.74 11.92
N PHE A 286 -5.78 3.05 11.38
CA PHE A 286 -5.89 2.22 10.19
C PHE A 286 -5.64 0.76 10.59
N VAL A 287 -6.56 -0.13 10.27
CA VAL A 287 -6.48 -1.55 10.59
C VAL A 287 -6.41 -2.34 9.29
N GLY A 288 -5.25 -2.95 9.04
CA GLY A 288 -5.07 -3.80 7.87
C GLY A 288 -5.85 -5.11 7.99
N THR A 289 -6.14 -5.74 6.85
CA THR A 289 -6.96 -6.97 6.79
C THR A 289 -6.44 -8.07 7.73
N SER A 290 -5.11 -8.23 7.86
CA SER A 290 -4.45 -9.21 8.74
C SER A 290 -4.47 -8.87 10.24
N CYS A 291 -4.96 -7.68 10.59
CA CYS A 291 -5.00 -7.15 11.96
C CYS A 291 -6.44 -6.95 12.47
N THR A 292 -7.46 -7.37 11.72
CA THR A 292 -8.88 -7.17 12.07
C THR A 292 -9.24 -7.73 13.45
N GLN A 293 -8.59 -8.82 13.88
CA GLN A 293 -8.74 -9.41 15.22
C GLN A 293 -8.34 -8.48 16.37
N LEU A 294 -7.55 -7.43 16.10
CA LEU A 294 -7.14 -6.44 17.11
C LEU A 294 -8.23 -5.40 17.42
N MET A 295 -9.31 -5.37 16.63
CA MET A 295 -10.47 -4.48 16.82
C MET A 295 -11.36 -4.97 17.98
N SER A 296 -10.77 -5.20 19.15
CA SER A 296 -11.48 -5.57 20.37
C SER A 296 -12.23 -4.36 20.94
N PRO A 297 -13.23 -4.56 21.82
CA PRO A 297 -13.86 -3.45 22.54
C PRO A 297 -12.85 -2.56 23.28
N GLU A 298 -11.80 -3.16 23.85
CA GLU A 298 -10.73 -2.43 24.52
C GLU A 298 -9.98 -1.48 23.57
N PHE A 299 -9.69 -1.90 22.34
CA PHE A 299 -9.08 -1.04 21.32
C PHE A 299 -9.91 0.23 21.10
N PHE A 300 -11.20 0.08 20.84
CA PHE A 300 -12.10 1.21 20.60
C PHE A 300 -12.30 2.09 21.83
N GLU A 301 -12.45 1.51 23.02
CA GLU A 301 -12.80 2.26 24.23
C GLU A 301 -11.61 2.95 24.90
N VAL A 302 -10.43 2.31 24.85
CA VAL A 302 -9.22 2.76 25.52
C VAL A 302 -8.33 3.56 24.59
N ALA A 303 -8.08 3.07 23.37
CA ALA A 303 -7.11 3.72 22.47
C ALA A 303 -7.71 4.85 21.64
N MET A 304 -8.99 4.78 21.26
CA MET A 304 -9.60 5.77 20.38
C MET A 304 -10.25 6.92 21.14
N ALA A 305 -10.10 8.14 20.62
CA ALA A 305 -10.78 9.33 21.12
C ALA A 305 -12.28 9.28 20.81
N ARG A 306 -13.08 10.16 21.46
CA ARG A 306 -14.54 10.14 21.33
C ARG A 306 -15.04 10.40 19.90
N ASN A 307 -14.35 11.29 19.17
CA ASN A 307 -14.68 11.69 17.81
C ASN A 307 -13.73 11.06 16.78
N ALA A 308 -13.04 9.99 17.17
CA ALA A 308 -12.06 9.35 16.33
C ALA A 308 -12.72 8.54 15.20
N VAL A 309 -11.94 8.28 14.16
CA VAL A 309 -12.31 7.42 13.04
C VAL A 309 -11.40 6.20 13.05
N VAL A 310 -11.98 5.02 12.84
CA VAL A 310 -11.21 3.79 12.59
C VAL A 310 -11.48 3.37 11.14
N VAL A 311 -10.44 3.30 10.32
CA VAL A 311 -10.50 2.81 8.95
C VAL A 311 -10.03 1.36 8.94
N ALA A 312 -10.89 0.43 8.56
CA ALA A 312 -10.57 -0.99 8.48
C ALA A 312 -10.55 -1.46 7.03
N GLU A 313 -9.47 -2.09 6.59
CA GLU A 313 -9.38 -2.74 5.28
C GLU A 313 -10.28 -3.98 5.22
N THR A 314 -10.87 -4.23 4.05
CA THR A 314 -11.70 -5.41 3.81
C THR A 314 -10.97 -6.44 2.97
N ALA A 315 -11.57 -7.63 2.85
CA ALA A 315 -11.07 -8.70 2.00
C ALA A 315 -11.35 -8.49 0.49
N LYS A 316 -11.74 -7.27 0.04
CA LYS A 316 -12.12 -7.00 -1.36
C LYS A 316 -11.09 -7.53 -2.36
N PHE A 317 -9.81 -7.28 -2.11
CA PHE A 317 -8.73 -7.67 -3.02
C PHE A 317 -7.99 -8.95 -2.60
N VAL A 318 -8.47 -9.65 -1.57
CA VAL A 318 -7.85 -10.91 -1.14
C VAL A 318 -8.17 -12.02 -2.14
N ILE A 319 -7.15 -12.55 -2.81
CA ILE A 319 -7.21 -13.73 -3.66
C ILE A 319 -7.60 -14.95 -2.82
N ASP A 320 -8.29 -15.92 -3.44
CA ASP A 320 -8.89 -17.11 -2.82
C ASP A 320 -10.10 -16.87 -1.91
N ALA A 321 -10.42 -15.62 -1.56
CA ALA A 321 -11.69 -15.30 -0.92
C ALA A 321 -12.79 -15.20 -1.98
N ARG A 322 -13.84 -16.03 -1.86
CA ARG A 322 -15.06 -15.92 -2.69
C ARG A 322 -15.96 -14.78 -2.20
N ASP A 323 -16.88 -14.33 -3.04
CA ASP A 323 -17.82 -13.24 -2.78
C ASP A 323 -18.53 -13.36 -1.41
N GLY A 324 -18.99 -14.56 -1.05
CA GLY A 324 -19.60 -14.82 0.26
C GLY A 324 -18.64 -14.64 1.45
N ALA A 325 -17.37 -15.05 1.30
CA ALA A 325 -16.34 -14.87 2.33
C ALA A 325 -15.94 -13.39 2.46
N LYS A 326 -15.82 -12.66 1.35
CA LYS A 326 -15.57 -11.21 1.35
C LYS A 326 -16.69 -10.46 2.06
N SER A 327 -17.95 -10.82 1.76
CA SER A 327 -19.14 -10.23 2.40
C SER A 327 -19.22 -10.56 3.90
N ALA A 328 -18.92 -11.81 4.27
CA ALA A 328 -18.85 -12.22 5.67
C ALA A 328 -17.75 -11.47 6.44
N PHE A 329 -16.62 -11.19 5.80
CA PHE A 329 -15.53 -10.41 6.39
C PHE A 329 -15.94 -8.97 6.69
N VAL A 330 -16.62 -8.31 5.74
CA VAL A 330 -17.20 -6.97 5.95
C VAL A 330 -18.19 -6.98 7.12
N ASN A 331 -19.05 -8.00 7.20
CA ASN A 331 -19.97 -8.14 8.34
C ASN A 331 -19.23 -8.37 9.65
N LYS A 332 -18.13 -9.11 9.64
CA LYS A 332 -17.31 -9.33 10.83
C LYS A 332 -16.70 -8.02 11.37
N ILE A 333 -16.22 -7.14 10.49
CA ILE A 333 -15.74 -5.81 10.88
C ILE A 333 -16.86 -5.02 11.57
N ARG A 334 -18.07 -5.04 11.00
CA ARG A 334 -19.25 -4.36 11.58
C ARG A 334 -19.63 -4.95 12.94
N GLU A 335 -19.59 -6.26 13.10
CA GLU A 335 -19.84 -6.92 14.40
C GLU A 335 -18.84 -6.48 15.47
N LEU A 336 -17.54 -6.46 15.14
CA LEU A 336 -16.49 -6.03 16.05
C LEU A 336 -16.67 -4.56 16.48
N ALA A 337 -17.02 -3.69 15.53
CA ALA A 337 -17.34 -2.29 15.83
C ALA A 337 -18.56 -2.16 16.76
N ARG A 338 -19.67 -2.85 16.44
CA ARG A 338 -20.91 -2.79 17.23
C ARG A 338 -20.72 -3.29 18.66
N ALA A 339 -19.87 -4.29 18.86
CA ALA A 339 -19.52 -4.78 20.20
C ALA A 339 -18.89 -3.69 21.10
N ALA A 340 -18.40 -2.59 20.52
CA ALA A 340 -17.85 -1.44 21.23
C ALA A 340 -18.72 -0.17 21.18
N ASN A 341 -19.97 -0.26 20.69
CA ASN A 341 -20.84 0.89 20.36
C ASN A 341 -20.26 1.81 19.26
N TRP A 342 -19.65 1.20 18.24
CA TRP A 342 -19.23 1.84 17.01
C TRP A 342 -20.01 1.26 15.82
N GLU A 343 -20.11 2.04 14.75
CA GLU A 343 -20.83 1.67 13.54
C GLU A 343 -20.12 2.19 12.30
N GLN A 344 -20.50 1.63 11.15
CA GLN A 344 -20.04 2.13 9.86
C GLN A 344 -20.60 3.54 9.64
N ASN A 345 -19.71 4.46 9.27
CA ASN A 345 -20.07 5.78 8.80
C ASN A 345 -20.08 5.75 7.28
N ASP A 346 -21.28 5.73 6.68
CA ASP A 346 -21.42 5.60 5.23
C ASP A 346 -20.83 6.80 4.48
N VAL A 347 -21.01 8.02 4.99
CA VAL A 347 -20.46 9.24 4.37
C VAL A 347 -18.94 9.21 4.31
N LEU A 348 -18.28 8.84 5.42
CA LEU A 348 -16.82 8.71 5.45
C LEU A 348 -16.35 7.50 4.63
N THR A 349 -17.13 6.42 4.62
CA THR A 349 -16.82 5.25 3.80
C THR A 349 -16.85 5.64 2.32
N ASP A 350 -17.89 6.33 1.84
CA ASP A 350 -17.97 6.80 0.46
C ASP A 350 -16.81 7.73 0.10
N LEU A 351 -16.40 8.61 1.03
CA LEU A 351 -15.25 9.50 0.83
C LEU A 351 -13.94 8.72 0.59
N LEU A 352 -13.74 7.57 1.25
CA LEU A 352 -12.56 6.72 1.04
C LEU A 352 -12.49 6.08 -0.36
N HIS A 353 -13.58 6.13 -1.13
CA HIS A 353 -13.71 5.50 -2.44
C HIS A 353 -14.07 6.49 -3.56
N VAL A 354 -14.08 7.80 -3.28
CA VAL A 354 -14.50 8.86 -4.22
C VAL A 354 -13.68 8.87 -5.51
N ASP A 355 -12.43 8.42 -5.44
CA ASP A 355 -11.48 8.46 -6.54
C ASP A 355 -11.35 7.13 -7.29
N GLN A 356 -12.26 6.19 -7.05
CA GLN A 356 -12.34 4.97 -7.83
C GLN A 356 -12.72 5.26 -9.30
N PRO A 357 -12.33 4.37 -10.22
CA PRO A 357 -12.88 4.39 -11.58
C PRO A 357 -14.39 4.26 -11.57
N GLU A 358 -15.02 4.74 -12.64
CA GLU A 358 -16.46 4.55 -12.82
C GLU A 358 -16.85 3.07 -12.73
N PRO A 359 -18.01 2.74 -12.15
CA PRO A 359 -18.47 1.36 -12.07
C PRO A 359 -18.76 0.76 -13.46
N PRO A 360 -18.75 -0.57 -13.62
CA PRO A 360 -19.18 -1.21 -14.87
C PRO A 360 -20.66 -0.88 -15.16
N LYS A 361 -21.01 -0.76 -16.44
CA LYS A 361 -22.39 -0.48 -16.87
C LYS A 361 -23.20 -1.78 -16.90
N VAL A 362 -24.47 -1.69 -16.49
CA VAL A 362 -25.46 -2.76 -16.60
C VAL A 362 -26.46 -2.36 -17.68
N ASP A 363 -26.65 -3.20 -18.69
CA ASP A 363 -27.69 -3.06 -19.68
C ASP A 363 -28.81 -4.05 -19.36
N ASP A 364 -29.95 -3.53 -18.92
CA ASP A 364 -31.12 -4.33 -18.52
C ASP A 364 -31.71 -5.16 -19.67
N ASN A 365 -31.42 -4.81 -20.92
CA ASN A 365 -31.89 -5.55 -22.10
C ASN A 365 -30.87 -6.58 -22.63
N SER A 366 -29.69 -6.67 -22.01
CA SER A 366 -28.62 -7.59 -22.44
C SER A 366 -28.86 -9.02 -21.96
N SER A 367 -28.57 -10.00 -22.82
CA SER A 367 -28.54 -11.42 -22.42
C SER A 367 -27.53 -11.71 -21.30
N ASN A 368 -26.55 -10.82 -21.09
CA ASN A 368 -25.52 -10.91 -20.06
C ASN A 368 -25.84 -10.10 -18.78
N MET A 369 -27.07 -9.59 -18.61
CA MET A 369 -27.47 -8.74 -17.49
C MET A 369 -27.07 -9.32 -16.13
N LYS A 370 -27.24 -10.63 -15.91
CA LYS A 370 -26.90 -11.28 -14.62
C LYS A 370 -25.41 -11.16 -14.32
N THR A 371 -24.55 -11.42 -15.30
CA THR A 371 -23.09 -11.29 -15.17
C THR A 371 -22.69 -9.84 -14.95
N GLN A 372 -23.32 -8.89 -15.65
CA GLN A 372 -23.07 -7.46 -15.48
C GLN A 372 -23.46 -6.97 -14.07
N LYS A 373 -24.59 -7.45 -13.52
CA LYS A 373 -25.01 -7.15 -12.15
C LYS A 373 -24.03 -7.70 -11.12
N MET A 374 -23.54 -8.93 -11.30
CA MET A 374 -22.50 -9.49 -10.44
C MET A 374 -21.19 -8.69 -10.49
N ALA A 375 -20.75 -8.28 -11.67
CA ALA A 375 -19.56 -7.44 -11.82
C ALA A 375 -19.73 -6.08 -11.13
N LEU A 376 -20.92 -5.47 -11.25
CA LEU A 376 -21.26 -4.23 -10.55
C LEU A 376 -21.21 -4.42 -9.02
N GLU A 377 -21.82 -5.47 -8.48
CA GLU A 377 -21.82 -5.77 -7.05
C GLU A 377 -20.39 -5.96 -6.51
N ARG A 378 -19.55 -6.71 -7.23
CA ARG A 378 -18.13 -6.93 -6.88
C ARG A 378 -17.33 -5.63 -6.90
N HIS A 379 -17.54 -4.79 -7.92
CA HIS A 379 -16.89 -3.48 -8.03
C HIS A 379 -17.32 -2.56 -6.88
N GLN A 380 -18.59 -2.58 -6.50
CA GLN A 380 -19.15 -1.75 -5.42
C GLN A 380 -18.77 -2.22 -4.01
N MET A 381 -18.21 -3.43 -3.84
CA MET A 381 -17.70 -3.84 -2.54
C MET A 381 -16.69 -2.80 -2.02
N PRO A 382 -16.79 -2.34 -0.78
CA PRO A 382 -15.81 -1.40 -0.24
C PRO A 382 -14.49 -2.13 0.03
N TYR A 383 -13.35 -1.51 -0.29
CA TYR A 383 -12.03 -2.03 0.14
C TYR A 383 -11.63 -1.54 1.53
N GLN A 384 -12.30 -0.51 2.04
CA GLN A 384 -12.13 0.02 3.38
C GLN A 384 -13.48 0.39 3.99
N LEU A 385 -13.61 0.34 5.31
CA LEU A 385 -14.78 0.86 6.02
C LEU A 385 -14.33 1.94 7.00
N ALA A 386 -15.01 3.08 7.02
CA ALA A 386 -14.86 4.06 8.07
C ALA A 386 -15.83 3.74 9.20
N LEU A 387 -15.31 3.67 10.43
CA LEU A 387 -16.08 3.39 11.63
C LEU A 387 -16.01 4.58 12.57
N THR A 388 -17.15 4.97 13.13
CA THR A 388 -17.25 6.02 14.15
C THR A 388 -18.10 5.54 15.30
N ARG A 389 -17.96 6.18 16.47
CA ARG A 389 -18.83 5.89 17.62
C ARG A 389 -20.29 6.14 17.25
N SER A 390 -21.17 5.19 17.58
CA SER A 390 -22.60 5.36 17.33
C SER A 390 -23.12 6.59 18.09
N ALA A 391 -23.96 7.39 17.44
CA ALA A 391 -24.68 8.43 18.13
C ALA A 391 -25.56 7.77 19.20
N ARG A 392 -25.30 8.04 20.49
CA ARG A 392 -26.20 7.57 21.55
C ARG A 392 -27.60 8.08 21.21
N ALA A 393 -28.59 7.19 21.17
CA ALA A 393 -29.95 7.62 21.47
C ALA A 393 -29.88 8.35 22.83
N PRO A 394 -30.46 9.55 22.98
CA PRO A 394 -30.53 10.19 24.28
C PRO A 394 -31.19 9.21 25.24
N ASP A 395 -30.55 8.97 26.38
CA ASP A 395 -31.09 8.13 27.45
C ASP A 395 -32.50 8.68 27.78
N THR A 396 -33.54 7.91 27.44
CA THR A 396 -34.96 8.22 27.74
C THR A 396 -35.28 7.97 29.19
#